data_AF-A0A502JQN5-F1
#
_entry.id   AF-A0A502JQN5-F1
#
_cell.length_a   1.000
_cell.length_b   1.000
_cell.length_c   1.000
_cell.angle_alpha   90.00
_cell.angle_beta   90.00
_cell.angle_gamma   90.00
#
_symmetry.space_group_name_H-M   'P 1'
#
loop_
_entity.id
_entity.type
_entity.pdbx_description
1 polymer ?
#
loop_
_entity_poly.entity_id
_entity_poly.type
_entity_poly.pdbx_seq_one_letter_code
_entity_poly.pdbx_strand_id
1 'polypeptide(L)'
;MKEFNLDAALNGEPVQLRNGQKAYVVGLSKVGTEDGNSYIVGEYERNLCSWSKDGKYWLKRESEWDIVGMWEEPKLTSEQVLEKAYQEGLRVRFDDGFEYPVIGKARGGSYLLGDERNTYIMWCEDFGKPEICREDTAEPSPKSDTITVTLPKPFKPKDGEAFYYIYEYGIGYVKSYKEDDDGDVGLAKNAQCYRTKEDARKWLDFMKSMME
;
A
#
# COMPACT_ATOMS: atom_id res chain seq x y z
N MET A 1 -4.43 -27.85 11.87
CA MET A 1 -3.14 -28.07 12.54
C MET A 1 -2.76 -29.52 12.36
N LYS A 2 -1.67 -29.74 11.63
CA LYS A 2 -1.10 -31.06 11.34
C LYS A 2 -0.46 -31.63 12.61
N GLU A 3 -0.71 -32.91 12.89
CA GLU A 3 -0.15 -33.62 14.04
C GLU A 3 1.38 -33.59 14.00
N PHE A 4 2.03 -33.50 15.16
CA PHE A 4 3.47 -33.42 15.27
C PHE A 4 4.14 -34.71 14.78
N ASN A 5 5.14 -34.58 13.91
CA ASN A 5 5.93 -35.69 13.38
C ASN A 5 7.42 -35.42 13.60
N LEU A 6 8.03 -36.21 14.48
CA LEU A 6 9.43 -36.05 14.86
C LEU A 6 10.40 -36.28 13.69
N ASP A 7 10.16 -37.29 12.86
CA ASP A 7 11.05 -37.61 11.74
C ASP A 7 11.02 -36.50 10.69
N ALA A 8 9.84 -35.96 10.38
CA ALA A 8 9.68 -34.81 9.50
C ALA A 8 10.41 -33.58 10.07
N ALA A 9 10.24 -33.31 11.36
CA ALA A 9 10.91 -32.19 12.03
C ALA A 9 12.44 -32.32 12.01
N LEU A 10 12.98 -33.52 12.26
CA LEU A 10 14.43 -33.81 12.19
C LEU A 10 14.98 -33.69 10.76
N ASN A 11 14.15 -33.89 9.74
CA ASN A 11 14.50 -33.64 8.34
C ASN A 11 14.42 -32.15 7.95
N GLY A 12 14.16 -31.26 8.91
CA GLY A 12 14.16 -29.81 8.73
C GLY A 12 12.78 -29.20 8.45
N GLU A 13 11.69 -29.99 8.49
CA GLU A 13 10.35 -29.40 8.44
C GLU A 13 10.07 -28.58 9.72
N PRO A 14 9.48 -27.39 9.60
CA PRO A 14 9.19 -26.54 10.75
C PRO A 14 8.06 -27.11 11.61
N VAL A 15 8.10 -26.77 12.90
CA VAL A 15 7.07 -27.13 13.88
C VAL A 15 6.36 -25.89 14.40
N GLN A 16 5.15 -26.06 14.91
CA GLN A 16 4.34 -25.00 15.49
C GLN A 16 4.26 -25.16 17.01
N LEU A 17 4.58 -24.07 17.71
CA LEU A 17 4.48 -23.97 19.16
C LEU A 17 3.04 -23.64 19.59
N ARG A 18 2.70 -23.91 20.84
CA ARG A 18 1.36 -23.70 21.39
C ARG A 18 0.90 -22.24 21.30
N ASN A 19 1.83 -21.30 21.41
CA ASN A 19 1.59 -19.87 21.20
C ASN A 19 1.43 -19.45 19.72
N GLY A 20 1.45 -20.41 18.78
CA GLY A 20 1.25 -20.18 17.36
C GLY A 20 2.51 -19.77 16.60
N GLN A 21 3.70 -19.79 17.21
CA GLN A 21 4.94 -19.41 16.56
C GLN A 21 5.64 -20.60 15.87
N LYS A 22 6.50 -20.27 14.90
CA LYS A 22 7.29 -21.21 14.11
C LYS A 22 8.62 -21.51 14.81
N ALA A 23 8.98 -22.79 14.91
CA ALA A 23 10.28 -23.25 15.42
C ALA A 23 10.88 -24.33 14.50
N TYR A 24 12.17 -24.63 14.68
CA TYR A 24 12.89 -25.64 13.91
C TYR A 24 13.56 -26.64 14.82
N VAL A 25 13.50 -27.92 14.46
CA VAL A 25 14.25 -28.97 15.13
C VAL A 25 15.63 -29.10 14.48
N VAL A 26 16.68 -29.08 15.29
CA VAL A 26 18.09 -29.15 14.86
C VAL A 26 18.66 -30.55 15.07
N GLY A 27 18.15 -31.31 16.04
CA GLY A 27 18.60 -32.68 16.25
C GLY A 27 18.17 -33.27 17.60
N LEU A 28 18.74 -34.42 17.92
CA LEU A 28 18.54 -35.09 19.21
C LEU A 28 19.77 -34.93 20.10
N SER A 29 19.57 -34.46 21.32
CA SER A 29 20.59 -34.45 22.37
C SER A 29 20.56 -35.73 23.18
N LYS A 30 21.75 -36.25 23.53
CA LYS A 30 21.93 -37.40 24.43
C LYS A 30 22.09 -36.99 25.90
N VAL A 31 21.99 -35.70 26.22
CA VAL A 31 22.26 -35.18 27.57
C VAL A 31 20.96 -35.14 28.39
N GLY A 32 20.78 -36.12 29.28
CA GLY A 32 19.67 -36.19 30.25
C GLY A 32 19.99 -37.18 31.38
N THR A 33 19.46 -36.94 32.58
CA THR A 33 19.63 -37.80 33.77
C THR A 33 18.85 -39.10 33.65
N GLU A 34 19.49 -40.21 34.05
CA GLU A 34 19.09 -41.62 34.34
C GLU A 34 17.90 -42.31 33.62
N ASP A 35 16.95 -41.59 33.03
CA ASP A 35 15.80 -42.16 32.31
C ASP A 35 15.93 -42.06 30.76
N GLY A 36 17.09 -41.64 30.23
CA GLY A 36 17.45 -41.86 28.82
C GLY A 36 16.61 -41.14 27.75
N ASN A 37 15.82 -40.11 28.09
CA ASN A 37 15.03 -39.37 27.10
C ASN A 37 15.89 -38.39 26.29
N SER A 38 16.13 -38.75 25.03
CA SER A 38 16.83 -37.93 24.04
C SER A 38 16.02 -36.66 23.76
N TYR A 39 16.45 -35.51 24.29
CA TYR A 39 15.78 -34.23 24.07
C TYR A 39 15.87 -33.85 22.60
N ILE A 40 14.79 -33.33 22.04
CA ILE A 40 14.81 -32.58 20.79
C ILE A 40 15.50 -31.26 21.09
N VAL A 41 16.56 -30.93 20.37
CA VAL A 41 17.16 -29.60 20.40
C VAL A 41 16.71 -28.88 19.14
N GLY A 42 16.35 -27.62 19.28
CA GLY A 42 16.02 -26.80 18.14
C GLY A 42 16.13 -25.32 18.42
N GLU A 43 15.69 -24.53 17.45
CA GLU A 43 15.84 -23.10 17.44
C GLU A 43 14.47 -22.43 17.33
N TYR A 44 14.27 -21.43 18.17
CA TYR A 44 13.13 -20.50 18.11
C TYR A 44 13.67 -19.09 18.35
N GLU A 45 13.41 -18.16 17.41
CA GLU A 45 13.91 -16.77 17.46
C GLU A 45 15.42 -16.65 17.80
N ARG A 46 16.26 -17.54 17.25
CA ARG A 46 17.71 -17.62 17.54
C ARG A 46 18.08 -18.08 18.96
N ASN A 47 17.11 -18.55 19.74
CA ASN A 47 17.34 -19.19 21.04
C ASN A 47 17.34 -20.71 20.90
N LEU A 48 18.31 -21.35 21.54
CA LEU A 48 18.37 -22.81 21.64
C LEU A 48 17.33 -23.30 22.63
N CYS A 49 16.47 -24.21 22.18
CA CYS A 49 15.39 -24.79 22.98
C CYS A 49 15.54 -26.32 23.05
N SER A 50 15.07 -26.89 24.15
CA SER A 50 15.02 -28.33 24.38
C SER A 50 13.59 -28.79 24.64
N TRP A 51 13.15 -29.82 23.95
CA TRP A 51 11.85 -30.45 24.15
C TRP A 51 11.99 -31.95 24.41
N SER A 52 10.98 -32.55 25.04
CA SER A 52 10.84 -34.01 25.04
C SER A 52 10.58 -34.53 23.63
N LYS A 53 10.70 -35.84 23.41
CA LYS A 53 10.38 -36.47 22.13
C LYS A 53 8.92 -36.25 21.69
N ASP A 54 8.04 -35.98 22.64
CA ASP A 54 6.63 -35.68 22.40
C ASP A 54 6.37 -34.16 22.29
N GLY A 55 7.43 -33.36 22.21
CA GLY A 55 7.32 -31.91 21.98
C GLY A 55 7.11 -31.05 23.23
N LYS A 56 7.21 -31.59 24.45
CA LYS A 56 7.00 -30.80 25.66
C LYS A 56 8.25 -30.01 26.06
N TYR A 57 8.09 -28.72 26.30
CA TYR A 57 9.16 -27.88 26.81
C TYR A 57 9.42 -28.15 28.30
N TRP A 58 8.35 -28.30 29.10
CA TRP A 58 8.43 -28.75 30.49
C TRP A 58 7.76 -30.12 30.66
N LEU A 59 8.45 -31.09 31.27
CA LEU A 59 7.92 -32.46 31.40
C LEU A 59 6.65 -32.56 32.25
N LYS A 60 6.52 -31.70 33.28
CA LYS A 60 5.45 -31.79 34.31
C LYS A 60 4.34 -30.76 34.15
N ARG A 61 4.40 -29.88 33.15
CA ARG A 61 3.39 -28.83 32.93
C ARG A 61 3.32 -28.43 31.47
N GLU A 62 2.18 -27.90 31.06
CA GLU A 62 2.06 -27.30 29.74
C GLU A 62 2.86 -25.99 29.68
N SER A 63 3.43 -25.74 28.51
CA SER A 63 4.16 -24.53 28.18
C SER A 63 3.60 -23.92 26.90
N GLU A 64 3.63 -22.60 26.79
CA GLU A 64 3.37 -21.89 25.54
C GLU A 64 4.37 -22.27 24.44
N TRP A 65 5.53 -22.80 24.84
CA TRP A 65 6.58 -23.27 23.95
C TRP A 65 6.52 -24.77 23.70
N ASP A 66 5.46 -25.48 24.09
CA ASP A 66 5.28 -26.86 23.69
C ASP A 66 5.07 -26.94 22.17
N ILE A 67 5.72 -27.89 21.51
CA ILE A 67 5.41 -28.27 20.14
C ILE A 67 4.06 -29.00 20.16
N VAL A 68 3.10 -28.43 19.43
CA VAL A 68 1.73 -28.96 19.36
C VAL A 68 1.41 -29.58 18.00
N GLY A 69 2.33 -29.47 17.03
CA GLY A 69 2.10 -29.92 15.66
C GLY A 69 3.18 -29.48 14.68
N MET A 70 3.03 -29.90 13.43
CA MET A 70 3.86 -29.41 12.32
C MET A 70 3.38 -28.02 11.89
N TRP A 71 4.31 -27.16 11.47
CA TRP A 71 3.99 -25.82 10.98
C TRP A 71 3.27 -25.91 9.63
N GLU A 72 2.05 -25.42 9.60
CA GLU A 72 1.32 -25.16 8.36
C GLU A 72 1.48 -23.67 8.06
N GLU A 73 1.88 -23.33 6.83
CA GLU A 73 1.88 -21.92 6.43
C GLU A 73 0.47 -21.35 6.64
N PRO A 74 0.34 -20.22 7.36
CA PRO A 74 -0.95 -19.58 7.52
C PRO A 74 -1.53 -19.35 6.13
N LYS A 75 -2.74 -19.86 5.88
CA LYS A 75 -3.46 -19.52 4.66
C LYS A 75 -3.72 -18.01 4.71
N LEU A 76 -2.92 -17.27 3.95
CA LEU A 76 -3.11 -15.84 3.81
C LEU A 76 -4.51 -15.59 3.25
N THR A 77 -5.21 -14.61 3.81
CA THR A 77 -6.43 -14.11 3.19
C THR A 77 -6.08 -13.43 1.86
N SER A 78 -7.05 -13.30 0.95
CA SER A 78 -6.84 -12.58 -0.32
C SER A 78 -6.27 -11.18 -0.10
N GLU A 79 -6.75 -10.47 0.93
CA GLU A 79 -6.22 -9.16 1.33
C GLU A 79 -4.75 -9.23 1.75
N GLN A 80 -4.36 -10.21 2.59
CA GLN A 80 -2.97 -10.36 3.01
C GLN A 80 -2.03 -10.74 1.86
N VAL A 81 -2.51 -11.55 0.91
CA VAL A 81 -1.77 -11.87 -0.32
C VAL A 81 -1.55 -10.60 -1.15
N LEU A 82 -2.60 -9.79 -1.35
CA LEU A 82 -2.52 -8.54 -2.10
C LEU A 82 -1.64 -7.50 -1.42
N GLU A 83 -1.75 -7.35 -0.09
CA GLU A 83 -0.90 -6.43 0.69
C GLU A 83 0.57 -6.83 0.59
N LYS A 84 0.88 -8.11 0.80
CA LYS A 84 2.25 -8.60 0.68
C LYS A 84 2.80 -8.39 -0.73
N ALA A 85 2.00 -8.71 -1.74
CA ALA A 85 2.40 -8.51 -3.13
C ALA A 85 2.64 -7.05 -3.48
N TYR A 86 1.83 -6.13 -2.95
CA TYR A 86 2.05 -4.69 -3.10
C TYR A 86 3.35 -4.22 -2.44
N GLN A 87 3.60 -4.62 -1.18
CA GLN A 87 4.79 -4.18 -0.43
C GLN A 87 6.10 -4.76 -1.00
N GLU A 88 6.07 -6.02 -1.45
CA GLU A 88 7.25 -6.73 -1.96
C GLU A 88 7.40 -6.65 -3.49
N GLY A 89 6.47 -6.00 -4.19
CA GLY A 89 6.48 -5.88 -5.65
C GLY A 89 6.28 -7.21 -6.38
N LEU A 90 5.50 -8.12 -5.80
CA LEU A 90 5.21 -9.45 -6.35
C LEU A 90 3.97 -9.43 -7.26
N ARG A 91 3.84 -10.45 -8.11
CA ARG A 91 2.63 -10.69 -8.92
C ARG A 91 1.70 -11.67 -8.19
N VAL A 92 0.39 -11.44 -8.30
CA VAL A 92 -0.65 -12.32 -7.75
C VAL A 92 -1.29 -13.13 -8.87
N ARG A 93 -1.51 -14.43 -8.62
CA ARG A 93 -2.20 -15.34 -9.54
C ARG A 93 -3.62 -15.61 -9.04
N PHE A 94 -4.62 -15.41 -9.90
CA PHE A 94 -6.01 -15.76 -9.59
C PHE A 94 -6.41 -17.10 -10.20
N ASP A 95 -7.60 -17.60 -9.84
CA ASP A 95 -8.16 -18.86 -10.32
C ASP A 95 -8.43 -18.89 -11.84
N ASP A 96 -8.42 -17.72 -12.48
CA ASP A 96 -8.47 -17.57 -13.94
C ASP A 96 -7.16 -17.99 -14.64
N GLY A 97 -6.10 -18.26 -13.87
CA GLY A 97 -4.78 -18.66 -14.35
C GLY A 97 -3.88 -17.50 -14.78
N PHE A 98 -4.32 -16.26 -14.65
CA PHE A 98 -3.55 -15.07 -15.02
C PHE A 98 -2.81 -14.47 -13.83
N GLU A 99 -1.71 -13.77 -14.12
CA GLU A 99 -0.84 -13.13 -13.12
C GLU A 99 -0.80 -11.62 -13.29
N TYR A 100 -1.15 -10.91 -12.22
CA TYR A 100 -1.26 -9.46 -12.21
C TYR A 100 -0.28 -8.84 -11.21
N PRO A 101 0.54 -7.84 -11.60
CA PRO A 101 1.21 -6.98 -10.63
C PRO A 101 0.20 -6.19 -9.80
N VAL A 102 0.46 -6.04 -8.50
CA VAL A 102 -0.28 -5.09 -7.65
C VAL A 102 0.41 -3.74 -7.73
N ILE A 103 -0.21 -2.77 -8.39
CA ILE A 103 0.40 -1.49 -8.76
C ILE A 103 0.00 -0.33 -7.83
N GLY A 104 -1.00 -0.53 -6.99
CA GLY A 104 -1.46 0.51 -6.07
C GLY A 104 -2.45 0.03 -5.04
N LYS A 105 -2.61 0.83 -3.98
CA LYS A 105 -3.61 0.64 -2.93
C LYS A 105 -4.39 1.94 -2.74
N ALA A 106 -5.71 1.86 -2.84
CA ALA A 106 -6.59 2.98 -2.55
C ALA A 106 -6.68 3.24 -1.05
N ARG A 107 -6.99 4.48 -0.65
CA ARG A 107 -7.17 4.86 0.77
C ARG A 107 -8.24 4.02 1.49
N GLY A 108 -9.22 3.51 0.74
CA GLY A 108 -10.28 2.63 1.26
C GLY A 108 -9.90 1.16 1.40
N GLY A 109 -8.66 0.75 1.10
CA GLY A 109 -8.19 -0.63 1.22
C GLY A 109 -8.24 -1.46 -0.07
N SER A 110 -8.89 -0.96 -1.14
CA SER A 110 -8.91 -1.62 -2.45
C SER A 110 -7.54 -1.65 -3.12
N TYR A 111 -7.29 -2.64 -3.97
CA TYR A 111 -6.03 -2.80 -4.70
C TYR A 111 -6.21 -2.56 -6.20
N LEU A 112 -5.20 -1.96 -6.81
CA LEU A 112 -5.11 -1.78 -8.27
C LEU A 112 -4.19 -2.87 -8.81
N LEU A 113 -4.70 -3.65 -9.75
CA LEU A 113 -3.99 -4.71 -10.46
C LEU A 113 -3.66 -4.20 -11.86
N GLY A 114 -2.41 -4.29 -12.30
CA GLY A 114 -1.98 -3.87 -13.63
C GLY A 114 -1.82 -5.05 -14.60
N ASP A 115 -1.56 -4.74 -15.87
CA ASP A 115 -1.03 -5.69 -16.86
C ASP A 115 0.19 -5.10 -17.60
N GLU A 116 0.77 -5.90 -18.51
CA GLU A 116 1.96 -5.51 -19.30
C GLU A 116 1.67 -4.43 -20.36
N ARG A 117 0.39 -4.05 -20.54
CA ARG A 117 -0.07 -3.07 -21.52
C ARG A 117 -0.55 -1.76 -20.89
N ASN A 118 -0.23 -1.52 -19.62
CA ASN A 118 -0.70 -0.37 -18.83
C ASN A 118 -2.23 -0.32 -18.67
N THR A 119 -2.92 -1.45 -18.79
CA THR A 119 -4.33 -1.55 -18.38
C THR A 119 -4.40 -1.95 -16.91
N TYR A 120 -5.45 -1.52 -16.20
CA TYR A 120 -5.62 -1.82 -14.79
C TYR A 120 -7.04 -2.28 -14.44
N ILE A 121 -7.13 -3.20 -13.49
CA ILE A 121 -8.37 -3.71 -12.91
C ILE A 121 -8.36 -3.31 -11.43
N MET A 122 -9.45 -2.73 -10.96
CA MET A 122 -9.62 -2.41 -9.55
C MET A 122 -10.26 -3.60 -8.82
N TRP A 123 -9.60 -4.09 -7.78
CA TRP A 123 -10.11 -5.16 -6.93
C TRP A 123 -10.59 -4.57 -5.61
N CYS A 124 -11.88 -4.73 -5.32
CA CYS A 124 -12.50 -4.32 -4.06
C CYS A 124 -13.48 -5.39 -3.60
N GLU A 125 -13.47 -5.73 -2.31
CA GLU A 125 -14.47 -6.63 -1.72
C GLU A 125 -15.88 -6.01 -1.71
N ASP A 126 -15.97 -4.68 -1.58
CA ASP A 126 -17.26 -3.95 -1.46
C ASP A 126 -17.88 -3.53 -2.79
N PHE A 127 -17.11 -3.45 -3.88
CA PHE A 127 -17.67 -3.33 -5.23
C PHE A 127 -17.87 -4.73 -5.78
N GLY A 128 -19.03 -5.32 -5.49
CA GLY A 128 -19.38 -6.69 -5.86
C GLY A 128 -18.95 -7.06 -7.29
N LYS A 129 -17.87 -7.84 -7.37
CA LYS A 129 -17.18 -8.39 -8.56
C LYS A 129 -16.11 -7.45 -9.17
N PRO A 130 -14.89 -7.95 -9.45
CA PRO A 130 -13.87 -7.19 -10.17
C PRO A 130 -14.38 -6.86 -11.58
N GLU A 131 -14.69 -5.58 -11.82
CA GLU A 131 -15.01 -5.08 -13.15
C GLU A 131 -13.72 -4.60 -13.84
N ILE A 132 -13.46 -5.16 -15.03
CA ILE A 132 -12.39 -4.70 -15.91
C ILE A 132 -12.76 -3.30 -16.38
N CYS A 133 -12.15 -2.28 -15.77
CA CYS A 133 -12.25 -0.90 -16.22
C CYS A 133 -11.39 -0.74 -17.47
N ARG A 134 -11.97 -1.02 -18.65
CA ARG A 134 -11.42 -0.52 -19.91
C ARG A 134 -11.70 0.96 -19.97
N GLU A 135 -10.68 1.75 -20.29
CA GLU A 135 -10.84 3.18 -20.57
C GLU A 135 -11.52 3.35 -21.94
N ASP A 136 -12.78 2.91 -22.04
CA ASP A 136 -13.65 3.16 -23.19
C ASP A 136 -14.52 4.39 -22.88
N THR A 137 -14.57 5.28 -23.86
CA THR A 137 -14.88 6.72 -23.81
C THR A 137 -16.36 7.06 -23.57
N ALA A 138 -17.02 6.51 -22.55
CA ALA A 138 -18.41 6.86 -22.22
C ALA A 138 -18.67 6.91 -20.69
N GLU A 139 -18.92 8.11 -20.18
CA GLU A 139 -19.22 8.39 -18.76
C GLU A 139 -20.54 7.77 -18.29
N PRO A 140 -20.55 7.10 -17.13
CA PRO A 140 -21.62 7.19 -16.16
C PRO A 140 -21.13 8.02 -14.97
N SER A 141 -21.79 9.15 -14.70
CA SER A 141 -21.43 10.06 -13.61
C SER A 141 -21.53 9.38 -12.23
N PRO A 142 -20.44 9.25 -11.46
CA PRO A 142 -20.52 8.83 -10.06
C PRO A 142 -20.64 10.06 -9.14
N LYS A 143 -21.36 9.90 -8.03
CA LYS A 143 -21.38 10.89 -6.94
C LYS A 143 -19.94 11.14 -6.48
N SER A 144 -19.48 12.37 -6.67
CA SER A 144 -18.10 12.76 -6.39
C SER A 144 -17.95 13.23 -4.94
N ASP A 145 -17.16 12.51 -4.14
CA ASP A 145 -16.43 13.08 -3.00
C ASP A 145 -15.18 13.86 -3.49
N THR A 146 -15.28 14.51 -4.65
CA THR A 146 -14.28 15.40 -5.21
C THR A 146 -14.50 16.77 -4.59
N ILE A 147 -13.50 17.30 -3.88
CA ILE A 147 -13.45 18.74 -3.63
C ILE A 147 -13.25 19.40 -5.00
N THR A 148 -14.35 19.86 -5.61
CA THR A 148 -14.26 20.66 -6.83
C THR A 148 -13.62 21.98 -6.44
N VAL A 149 -12.31 22.12 -6.64
CA VAL A 149 -11.67 23.42 -6.54
C VAL A 149 -12.11 24.22 -7.77
N THR A 150 -13.14 25.03 -7.62
CA THR A 150 -13.53 26.02 -8.64
C THR A 150 -12.51 27.15 -8.61
N LEU A 151 -11.34 26.93 -9.23
CA LEU A 151 -10.37 27.99 -9.44
C LEU A 151 -10.96 29.01 -10.43
N PRO A 152 -10.84 30.32 -10.16
CA PRO A 152 -11.30 31.35 -11.08
C PRO A 152 -10.64 31.22 -12.45
N LYS A 153 -11.41 31.34 -13.53
CA LYS A 153 -10.86 31.25 -14.88
C LYS A 153 -10.01 32.51 -15.18
N PRO A 154 -8.72 32.35 -15.54
CA PRO A 154 -7.93 33.48 -16.03
C PRO A 154 -8.53 34.05 -17.32
N PHE A 155 -8.29 35.33 -17.60
CA PHE A 155 -8.72 35.98 -18.84
C PHE A 155 -7.58 36.75 -19.49
N LYS A 156 -7.75 37.12 -20.77
CA LYS A 156 -6.84 38.02 -21.45
C LYS A 156 -7.43 39.44 -21.41
N PRO A 157 -6.77 40.42 -20.79
CA PRO A 157 -7.24 41.81 -20.77
C PRO A 157 -7.34 42.40 -22.17
N LYS A 158 -8.30 43.30 -22.36
CA LYS A 158 -8.42 44.16 -23.55
C LYS A 158 -7.88 45.55 -23.26
N ASP A 159 -7.57 46.31 -24.32
CA ASP A 159 -7.11 47.69 -24.19
C ASP A 159 -8.02 48.52 -23.27
N GLY A 160 -7.42 49.19 -22.28
CA GLY A 160 -8.11 49.95 -21.25
C GLY A 160 -8.57 49.16 -20.01
N GLU A 161 -8.52 47.81 -20.01
CA GLU A 161 -9.01 47.01 -18.90
C GLU A 161 -8.00 46.89 -17.75
N ALA A 162 -8.47 47.01 -16.51
CA ALA A 162 -7.67 46.72 -15.33
C ALA A 162 -7.61 45.22 -15.05
N PHE A 163 -6.48 44.73 -14.54
CA PHE A 163 -6.34 43.32 -14.15
C PHE A 163 -5.33 43.13 -13.02
N TYR A 164 -5.47 41.99 -12.34
CA TYR A 164 -4.54 41.49 -11.35
C TYR A 164 -3.74 40.32 -11.94
N TYR A 165 -2.49 40.17 -11.52
CA TYR A 165 -1.63 39.07 -11.95
C TYR A 165 -0.80 38.55 -10.77
N ILE A 166 -0.33 37.32 -10.86
CA ILE A 166 0.55 36.72 -9.85
C ILE A 166 1.98 36.77 -10.36
N TYR A 167 2.91 37.14 -9.47
CA TYR A 167 4.34 37.16 -9.72
C TYR A 167 5.10 36.69 -8.47
N GLU A 168 6.43 36.60 -8.56
CA GLU A 168 7.29 36.01 -7.51
C GLU A 168 7.02 36.54 -6.09
N TYR A 169 6.71 37.83 -5.95
CA TYR A 169 6.51 38.47 -4.63
C TYR A 169 5.02 38.62 -4.23
N GLY A 170 4.06 38.16 -5.03
CA GLY A 170 2.64 38.19 -4.69
C GLY A 170 1.71 38.57 -5.84
N ILE A 171 0.77 39.48 -5.58
CA ILE A 171 -0.28 39.88 -6.54
C ILE A 171 -0.04 41.32 -6.98
N GLY A 172 0.21 41.51 -8.27
CA GLY A 172 0.35 42.80 -8.92
C GLY A 172 -0.99 43.30 -9.47
N TYR A 173 -1.05 44.60 -9.79
CA TYR A 173 -2.23 45.25 -10.35
C TYR A 173 -1.83 46.19 -11.48
N VAL A 174 -2.46 46.01 -12.64
CA VAL A 174 -2.37 46.91 -13.79
C VAL A 174 -3.68 47.66 -13.90
N LYS A 175 -3.59 49.00 -13.87
CA LYS A 175 -4.78 49.88 -13.86
C LYS A 175 -5.47 49.95 -15.22
N SER A 176 -4.73 49.78 -16.31
CA SER A 176 -5.22 49.86 -17.68
C SER A 176 -4.23 49.13 -18.57
N TYR A 177 -4.63 47.98 -19.09
CA TYR A 177 -3.87 47.24 -20.08
C TYR A 177 -3.75 48.06 -21.37
N LYS A 178 -2.56 48.05 -21.96
CA LYS A 178 -2.28 48.68 -23.24
C LYS A 178 -1.80 47.66 -24.25
N GLU A 179 -2.48 47.58 -25.40
CA GLU A 179 -2.08 46.66 -26.47
C GLU A 179 -0.76 47.06 -27.16
N ASP A 180 -0.37 48.33 -27.06
CA ASP A 180 0.87 48.89 -27.62
C ASP A 180 2.04 48.90 -26.61
N ASP A 181 1.83 48.47 -25.36
CA ASP A 181 2.87 48.38 -24.34
C ASP A 181 3.42 46.94 -24.25
N ASP A 182 4.67 46.76 -24.66
CA ASP A 182 5.35 45.45 -24.66
C ASP A 182 5.37 44.78 -23.26
N GLY A 183 5.35 45.58 -22.19
CA GLY A 183 5.30 45.11 -20.81
C GLY A 183 3.95 44.48 -20.47
N ASP A 184 2.87 45.21 -20.71
CA ASP A 184 1.49 44.74 -20.52
C ASP A 184 1.19 43.52 -21.40
N VAL A 185 1.61 43.53 -22.66
CA VAL A 185 1.47 42.39 -23.58
C VAL A 185 2.24 41.17 -23.05
N GLY A 186 3.46 41.36 -22.55
CA GLY A 186 4.26 40.31 -21.93
C GLY A 186 3.59 39.72 -20.69
N LEU A 187 3.02 40.58 -19.84
CA LEU A 187 2.25 40.17 -18.66
C LEU A 187 0.99 39.42 -19.05
N ALA A 188 0.17 39.93 -19.98
CA ALA A 188 -1.06 39.28 -20.41
C ALA A 188 -0.85 37.96 -21.16
N LYS A 189 0.33 37.77 -21.76
CA LYS A 189 0.70 36.53 -22.45
C LYS A 189 1.17 35.43 -21.49
N ASN A 190 1.95 35.80 -20.48
CA ASN A 190 2.64 34.85 -19.61
C ASN A 190 1.98 34.71 -18.23
N ALA A 191 1.19 35.69 -17.81
CA ALA A 191 0.51 35.67 -16.52
C ALA A 191 -0.94 35.23 -16.67
N GLN A 192 -1.40 34.51 -15.66
CA GLN A 192 -2.82 34.28 -15.47
C GLN A 192 -3.43 35.59 -14.95
N CYS A 193 -4.08 36.37 -15.81
CA CYS A 193 -4.71 37.63 -15.40
C CYS A 193 -6.11 37.38 -14.81
N TYR A 194 -6.45 38.16 -13.78
CA TYR A 194 -7.68 38.04 -12.99
C TYR A 194 -8.39 39.37 -12.86
N ARG A 195 -9.72 39.36 -12.89
CA ARG A 195 -10.52 40.60 -12.78
C ARG A 195 -10.54 41.16 -11.36
N THR A 196 -10.34 40.30 -10.37
CA THR A 196 -10.37 40.66 -8.96
C THR A 196 -9.10 40.19 -8.24
N LYS A 197 -8.78 40.86 -7.13
CA LYS A 197 -7.64 40.48 -6.29
C LYS A 197 -7.91 39.16 -5.58
N GLU A 198 -9.17 38.90 -5.24
CA GLU A 198 -9.67 37.69 -4.60
C GLU A 198 -9.47 36.47 -5.51
N ASP A 199 -9.70 36.63 -6.81
CA ASP A 199 -9.50 35.54 -7.77
C ASP A 199 -8.02 35.19 -7.92
N ALA A 200 -7.15 36.21 -8.00
CA ALA A 200 -5.70 36.02 -7.98
C ALA A 200 -5.23 35.39 -6.65
N ARG A 201 -5.86 35.75 -5.53
CA ARG A 201 -5.55 35.20 -4.20
C ARG A 201 -5.87 33.71 -4.11
N LYS A 202 -7.03 33.28 -4.61
CA LYS A 202 -7.40 31.85 -4.64
C LYS A 202 -6.35 31.01 -5.37
N TRP A 203 -5.82 31.52 -6.49
CA TRP A 203 -4.74 30.86 -7.22
C TRP A 203 -3.41 30.88 -6.46
N LEU A 204 -3.06 31.99 -5.81
CA LEU A 204 -1.85 32.08 -4.99
C LEU A 204 -1.88 31.11 -3.81
N ASP A 205 -3.00 31.03 -3.10
CA ASP A 205 -3.16 30.15 -1.95
C ASP A 205 -3.20 28.68 -2.39
N PHE A 206 -3.83 28.39 -3.54
CA PHE A 206 -3.77 27.06 -4.17
C PHE A 206 -2.34 26.65 -4.50
N MET A 207 -1.55 27.51 -5.16
CA MET A 207 -0.14 27.23 -5.46
C MET A 207 0.70 26.99 -4.20
N LYS A 208 0.43 27.72 -3.11
CA LYS A 208 1.09 27.50 -1.81
C LYS A 208 0.75 26.16 -1.19
N SER A 209 -0.53 25.76 -1.23
CA SER A 209 -0.97 24.47 -0.70
C SER A 209 -0.38 23.26 -1.43
N MET A 210 0.08 23.44 -2.68
CA MET A 210 0.73 22.40 -3.47
C MET A 210 2.24 22.23 -3.16
N MET A 211 2.81 23.12 -2.33
CA MET A 211 4.22 23.10 -1.93
C MET A 211 4.46 22.63 -0.49
N GLU A 212 3.41 22.45 0.31
CA GLU A 212 3.45 21.87 1.67
C GLU A 212 3.25 20.36 1.62
#